data_AF-A0A962QT61-F1
#
_entry.id   AF-A0A962QT61-F1
#
_cell.length_a   1.000
_cell.length_b   1.000
_cell.length_c   1.000
_cell.angle_alpha   90.00
_cell.angle_beta   90.00
_cell.angle_gamma   90.00
#
_symmetry.space_group_name_H-M   'P 1'
#
loop_
_entity.id
_entity.type
_entity.pdbx_description
1 polymer ?
#
loop_
_entity_poly.entity_id
_entity_poly.type
_entity_poly.pdbx_seq_one_letter_code
_entity_poly.pdbx_strand_id
1 'polypeptide(L)'
;MNGCRSCLLLVALLLNACQTGSTRDQPVHGREFDIADLGKGDVDMVTEINVRQSLDYLRELARKLYVRNPNQLRRGRYDTRESAMNALFGPRRLDRHPDLQGARSSAAITLAFDETYTGDRVAAFIEGMRTMLLDAYGGKRRFYL
;
A
#
# COMPACT_ATOMS: atom_id res chain seq x y z
N MET A 1 -64.29 -10.06 -18.67
CA MET A 1 -62.96 -10.35 -18.08
C MET A 1 -61.81 -9.79 -18.93
N ASN A 2 -61.89 -8.54 -19.43
CA ASN A 2 -60.91 -7.99 -20.37
C ASN A 2 -60.04 -6.85 -19.77
N GLY A 3 -60.37 -6.34 -18.58
CA GLY A 3 -59.63 -5.24 -17.92
C GLY A 3 -58.31 -5.66 -17.26
N CYS A 4 -58.22 -6.91 -16.78
CA CYS A 4 -57.03 -7.39 -16.06
C CYS A 4 -55.83 -7.65 -17.01
N ARG A 5 -56.08 -8.04 -18.27
CA ARG A 5 -55.02 -8.29 -19.27
C ARG A 5 -54.42 -6.99 -19.82
N SER A 6 -55.23 -5.93 -19.96
CA SER A 6 -54.77 -4.63 -20.45
C SER A 6 -53.90 -3.89 -19.44
N CYS A 7 -54.19 -4.05 -18.15
CA CYS A 7 -53.38 -3.44 -17.07
C CYS A 7 -52.01 -4.11 -16.94
N LEU A 8 -51.92 -5.43 -17.12
CA LEU A 8 -50.67 -6.19 -17.13
C LEU A 8 -49.76 -5.84 -18.33
N LEU A 9 -50.34 -5.55 -19.49
CA LEU A 9 -49.60 -5.12 -20.69
C LEU A 9 -49.02 -3.71 -20.54
N LEU A 10 -49.74 -2.80 -19.88
CA LEU A 10 -49.28 -1.42 -19.68
C LEU A 10 -48.11 -1.33 -18.67
N VAL A 11 -48.13 -2.17 -17.63
CA VAL A 11 -47.05 -2.25 -16.62
C VAL A 11 -45.77 -2.85 -17.22
N ALA A 12 -45.88 -3.81 -18.14
CA ALA A 12 -44.72 -4.39 -18.83
C ALA A 12 -44.03 -3.41 -19.79
N LEU A 13 -44.76 -2.45 -20.35
CA LEU A 13 -44.20 -1.46 -21.27
C LEU A 13 -43.36 -0.38 -20.56
N LEU A 14 -43.68 -0.07 -19.30
CA LEU A 14 -43.01 0.98 -18.52
C LEU A 14 -41.66 0.55 -17.93
N LEU A 15 -41.34 -0.75 -17.94
CA LEU A 15 -40.08 -1.29 -17.40
C LEU A 15 -38.89 -1.27 -18.39
N ASN A 16 -39.11 -0.96 -19.66
CA ASN A 16 -38.05 -0.93 -20.70
C ASN A 16 -37.53 0.48 -21.04
N ALA A 17 -37.96 1.52 -20.33
CA ALA A 17 -37.69 2.91 -20.71
C ALA A 17 -36.32 3.47 -20.27
N CYS A 18 -35.47 2.69 -19.59
CA CYS A 18 -34.12 3.13 -19.21
C CYS A 18 -33.06 2.08 -19.56
N GLN A 19 -32.81 1.86 -20.85
CA GLN A 19 -31.52 1.34 -21.30
C GLN A 19 -30.90 2.30 -22.31
N THR A 20 -29.99 3.13 -21.81
CA THR A 20 -29.05 3.90 -22.61
C THR A 20 -28.06 2.91 -23.23
N GLY A 21 -28.24 2.59 -24.52
CA GLY A 21 -27.36 1.69 -25.24
C GLY A 21 -25.94 2.26 -25.35
N SER A 22 -25.00 1.70 -24.60
CA SER A 22 -23.56 1.87 -24.84
C SER A 22 -23.07 0.66 -25.61
N THR A 23 -22.79 0.84 -26.90
CA THR A 23 -22.10 -0.15 -27.72
C THR A 23 -20.63 -0.21 -27.27
N ARG A 24 -20.29 -1.19 -26.43
CA ARG A 24 -18.92 -1.63 -26.22
C ARG A 24 -18.84 -3.12 -26.51
N ASP A 25 -18.48 -3.41 -27.74
CA ASP A 25 -18.18 -4.75 -28.24
C ASP A 25 -16.82 -5.21 -27.70
N GLN A 26 -16.79 -5.57 -26.41
CA GLN A 26 -15.73 -6.40 -25.82
C GLN A 26 -16.42 -7.44 -24.94
N PRO A 27 -16.15 -8.74 -25.12
CA PRO A 27 -16.63 -9.75 -24.20
C PRO A 27 -15.84 -9.63 -22.89
N VAL A 28 -16.30 -8.75 -22.00
CA VAL A 28 -15.92 -8.84 -20.60
C VAL A 28 -16.65 -10.06 -20.08
N HIS A 29 -15.93 -11.17 -19.91
CA HIS A 29 -16.44 -12.32 -19.18
C HIS A 29 -16.97 -11.81 -17.84
N GLY A 30 -18.29 -11.78 -17.69
CA GLY A 30 -18.93 -11.48 -16.42
C GLY A 30 -18.51 -12.58 -15.45
N ARG A 31 -17.55 -12.28 -14.58
CA ARG A 31 -17.34 -13.09 -13.39
C ARG A 31 -18.66 -13.06 -12.62
N GLU A 32 -19.19 -14.25 -12.35
CA GLU A 32 -20.29 -14.42 -11.42
C GLU A 32 -19.89 -13.77 -10.10
N PHE A 33 -20.65 -12.76 -9.67
CA PHE A 33 -20.37 -12.03 -8.43
C PHE A 33 -20.57 -12.99 -7.25
N ASP A 34 -19.49 -13.55 -6.75
CA ASP A 34 -19.48 -14.36 -5.54
C ASP A 34 -19.51 -13.43 -4.32
N ILE A 35 -20.33 -13.75 -3.32
CA ILE A 35 -20.38 -13.03 -2.03
C ILE A 35 -18.99 -13.04 -1.36
N ALA A 36 -18.17 -14.05 -1.66
CA ALA A 36 -16.77 -14.12 -1.23
C ALA A 36 -15.88 -13.01 -1.83
N ASP A 37 -16.23 -12.42 -2.97
CA ASP A 37 -15.47 -11.32 -3.57
C ASP A 37 -15.78 -9.96 -2.91
N LEU A 38 -16.97 -9.78 -2.32
CA LEU A 38 -17.28 -8.60 -1.49
C LEU A 38 -16.42 -8.58 -0.22
N GLY A 39 -16.27 -9.74 0.43
CA GLY A 39 -15.39 -9.87 1.60
C GLY A 39 -13.92 -9.62 1.28
N LYS A 40 -13.43 -10.03 0.10
CA LYS A 40 -12.05 -9.74 -0.34
C LYS A 40 -11.83 -8.26 -0.62
N GLY A 41 -12.79 -7.59 -1.26
CA GLY A 41 -12.67 -6.15 -1.56
C GLY A 41 -12.54 -5.29 -0.30
N ASP A 42 -13.39 -5.51 0.69
CA ASP A 42 -13.35 -4.76 1.95
C ASP A 42 -12.08 -5.08 2.77
N VAL A 43 -11.67 -6.35 2.82
CA VAL A 43 -10.44 -6.77 3.51
C VAL A 43 -9.19 -6.22 2.81
N ASP A 44 -9.15 -6.19 1.48
CA ASP A 44 -8.06 -5.61 0.71
C ASP A 44 -7.97 -4.09 0.94
N MET A 45 -9.12 -3.39 1.00
CA MET A 45 -9.17 -1.97 1.32
C MET A 45 -8.65 -1.66 2.73
N VAL A 46 -9.13 -2.39 3.75
CA VAL A 46 -8.68 -2.22 5.13
C VAL A 46 -7.18 -2.51 5.25
N THR A 47 -6.70 -3.52 4.54
CA THR A 47 -5.28 -3.87 4.48
C THR A 47 -4.45 -2.74 3.91
N GLU A 48 -4.86 -2.14 2.78
CA GLU A 48 -4.15 -1.01 2.20
C GLU A 48 -4.13 0.21 3.14
N ILE A 49 -5.26 0.52 3.77
CA ILE A 49 -5.36 1.63 4.74
C ILE A 49 -4.39 1.39 5.89
N ASN A 50 -4.35 0.17 6.45
CA ASN A 50 -3.47 -0.18 7.55
C ASN A 50 -1.99 -0.08 7.15
N VAL A 51 -1.61 -0.60 5.98
CA VAL A 51 -0.22 -0.49 5.50
C VAL A 51 0.17 0.98 5.33
N ARG A 52 -0.70 1.80 4.72
CA ARG A 52 -0.45 3.25 4.55
C ARG A 52 -0.24 3.93 5.91
N GLN A 53 -1.15 3.71 6.85
CA GLN A 53 -1.06 4.32 8.18
C GLN A 53 0.18 3.83 8.95
N SER A 54 0.52 2.55 8.83
CA SER A 54 1.73 1.97 9.42
C SER A 54 3.01 2.61 8.87
N LEU A 55 3.06 2.90 7.56
CA LEU A 55 4.17 3.63 6.94
C LEU A 55 4.26 5.08 7.42
N ASP A 56 3.13 5.75 7.67
CA ASP A 56 3.11 7.10 8.25
C ASP A 56 3.65 7.11 9.68
N TYR A 57 3.27 6.13 10.51
CA TYR A 57 3.87 5.96 11.83
C TYR A 57 5.36 5.67 11.76
N LEU A 58 5.79 4.87 10.79
CA LEU A 58 7.20 4.57 10.58
C LEU A 58 8.00 5.81 10.17
N ARG A 59 7.41 6.71 9.35
CA ARG A 59 7.98 8.02 9.00
C ARG A 59 8.17 8.89 10.24
N GLU A 60 7.17 8.96 11.11
CA GLU A 60 7.25 9.74 12.35
C GLU A 60 8.27 9.14 13.32
N LEU A 61 8.35 7.81 13.41
CA LEU A 61 9.37 7.12 14.18
C LEU A 61 10.77 7.44 13.68
N ALA A 62 11.01 7.38 12.37
CA ALA A 62 12.30 7.74 11.77
C ALA A 62 12.70 9.18 12.13
N ARG A 63 11.76 10.12 12.03
CA ARG A 63 11.98 11.52 12.42
C ARG A 63 12.44 11.64 13.88
N LYS A 64 11.76 10.95 14.79
CA LYS A 64 12.10 10.93 16.23
C LYS A 64 13.46 10.28 16.49
N LEU A 65 13.76 9.17 15.82
CA LEU A 65 15.02 8.46 15.96
C LEU A 65 16.21 9.30 15.49
N TYR A 66 16.09 10.04 14.39
CA TYR A 66 17.14 10.97 13.93
C TYR A 66 17.32 12.17 14.87
N VAL A 67 16.24 12.66 15.48
CA VAL A 67 16.36 13.69 16.54
C VAL A 67 17.14 13.17 17.73
N ARG A 68 16.86 11.94 18.16
CA ARG A 68 17.53 11.32 19.30
C ARG A 68 18.98 10.93 19.00
N ASN A 69 19.28 10.59 17.75
CA ASN A 69 20.58 10.08 17.30
C ASN A 69 21.12 10.88 16.12
N PRO A 70 21.50 12.16 16.31
CA PRO A 70 21.92 13.05 15.21
C PRO A 70 23.21 12.57 14.53
N ASN A 71 24.05 11.80 15.22
CA ASN A 71 25.26 11.22 14.65
C ASN A 71 24.98 10.25 13.49
N GLN A 72 23.79 9.66 13.43
CA GLN A 72 23.41 8.69 12.39
C GLN A 72 23.25 9.36 11.03
N LEU A 73 22.87 10.64 10.97
CA LEU A 73 22.80 11.41 9.72
C LEU A 73 24.17 11.44 9.01
N ARG A 74 25.23 11.71 9.77
CA ARG A 74 26.60 11.71 9.24
C ARG A 74 27.03 10.31 8.76
N ARG A 75 26.59 9.25 9.45
CA ARG A 75 26.89 7.86 9.06
C ARG A 75 26.17 7.48 7.77
N GLY A 76 24.96 7.98 7.57
CA GLY A 76 24.19 7.86 6.32
C GLY A 76 24.61 8.84 5.22
N ARG A 77 25.64 9.66 5.44
CA ARG A 77 26.14 10.67 4.49
C ARG A 77 25.07 11.72 4.10
N TYR A 78 24.24 12.09 5.07
CA TYR A 78 23.21 13.11 4.92
C TYR A 78 23.60 14.38 5.69
N ASP A 79 23.49 15.53 5.01
CA ASP A 79 23.77 16.83 5.63
C ASP A 79 22.63 17.31 6.53
N THR A 80 21.40 16.94 6.18
CA THR A 80 20.19 17.34 6.90
C THR A 80 19.28 16.14 7.18
N ARG A 81 18.51 16.22 8.26
CA ARG A 81 17.49 15.21 8.57
C ARG A 81 16.48 15.09 7.44
N GLU A 82 16.11 16.20 6.83
CA GLU A 82 15.15 16.27 5.73
C GLU A 82 15.67 15.49 4.51
N SER A 83 16.99 15.55 4.23
CA SER A 83 17.61 14.75 3.16
C SER A 83 17.56 13.24 3.47
N ALA A 84 17.85 12.83 4.71
CA ALA A 84 17.74 11.43 5.13
C ALA A 84 16.29 10.91 5.05
N MET A 85 15.34 11.72 5.53
CA MET A 85 13.90 11.41 5.45
C MET A 85 13.42 11.31 4.01
N ASN A 86 13.90 12.16 3.11
CA ASN A 86 13.59 12.07 1.68
C ASN A 86 14.22 10.83 1.03
N ALA A 87 15.40 10.40 1.47
CA ALA A 87 16.00 9.18 0.97
C ALA A 87 15.24 7.92 1.42
N LEU A 88 14.58 7.94 2.59
CA LEU A 88 13.78 6.84 3.13
C LEU A 88 12.31 6.84 2.67
N PHE A 89 11.70 8.01 2.50
CA PHE A 89 10.25 8.13 2.25
C PHE A 89 9.89 9.05 1.10
N GLY A 90 10.87 9.64 0.40
CA GLY A 90 10.63 10.55 -0.70
C GLY A 90 10.28 9.83 -2.02
N PRO A 91 9.92 10.60 -3.05
CA PRO A 91 9.53 10.07 -4.36
C PRO A 91 10.68 9.37 -5.09
N ARG A 92 11.94 9.74 -4.79
CA ARG A 92 13.17 9.11 -5.30
C ARG A 92 13.84 8.25 -4.23
N ARG A 93 13.04 7.53 -3.42
CA ARG A 93 13.57 6.57 -2.46
C ARG A 93 14.50 5.59 -3.17
N LEU A 94 15.63 5.28 -2.55
CA LEU A 94 16.49 4.20 -3.00
C LEU A 94 15.77 2.87 -2.75
N ASP A 95 15.51 2.07 -3.79
CA ASP A 95 14.97 0.71 -3.61
C ASP A 95 15.98 -0.23 -2.95
N ARG A 96 17.27 0.14 -2.97
CA ARG A 96 18.33 -0.51 -2.20
C ARG A 96 19.23 0.55 -1.58
N HIS A 97 19.32 0.51 -0.26
CA HIS A 97 20.33 1.25 0.47
C HIS A 97 21.67 0.51 0.37
N PRO A 98 22.73 1.13 -0.17
CA PRO A 98 24.03 0.48 -0.35
C PRO A 98 24.59 -0.07 0.97
N ASP A 99 24.41 0.68 2.06
CA ASP A 99 24.93 0.34 3.38
C ASP A 99 24.28 -0.91 3.99
N LEU A 100 23.05 -1.23 3.56
CA LEU A 100 22.29 -2.38 4.04
C LEU A 100 22.75 -3.70 3.40
N GLN A 101 23.60 -3.67 2.37
CA GLN A 101 24.14 -4.87 1.70
C GLN A 101 23.06 -5.87 1.22
N GLY A 102 21.84 -5.37 0.94
CA GLY A 102 20.69 -6.19 0.57
C GLY A 102 19.95 -6.85 1.74
N ALA A 103 20.36 -6.61 2.99
CA ALA A 103 19.60 -7.01 4.17
C ALA A 103 18.22 -6.35 4.16
N ARG A 104 17.22 -7.15 4.54
CA ARG A 104 15.81 -6.77 4.59
C ARG A 104 15.13 -7.40 5.79
N SER A 105 13.95 -6.90 6.13
CA SER A 105 13.06 -7.45 7.15
C SER A 105 13.82 -7.65 8.46
N SER A 106 13.70 -8.82 9.09
CA SER A 106 14.43 -9.12 10.33
C SER A 106 15.95 -8.97 10.22
N ALA A 107 16.56 -9.33 9.08
CA ALA A 107 18.01 -9.23 8.91
C ALA A 107 18.51 -7.78 8.95
N ALA A 108 17.76 -6.85 8.34
CA ALA A 108 18.07 -5.42 8.42
C ALA A 108 17.87 -4.84 9.83
N ILE A 109 16.86 -5.33 10.56
CA ILE A 109 16.64 -4.97 11.96
C ILE A 109 17.82 -5.44 12.81
N THR A 110 18.25 -6.69 12.67
CA THR A 110 19.43 -7.23 13.38
C THR A 110 20.69 -6.43 13.05
N LEU A 111 20.90 -6.08 11.78
CA LEU A 111 22.04 -5.25 11.35
C LEU A 111 22.06 -3.89 12.04
N ALA A 112 20.91 -3.27 12.31
CA ALA A 112 20.83 -2.00 13.01
C ALA A 112 21.37 -2.07 14.45
N PHE A 113 21.27 -3.24 15.10
CA PHE A 113 21.74 -3.47 16.47
C PHE A 113 23.14 -4.08 16.55
N ASP A 114 23.70 -4.57 15.44
CA ASP A 114 25.05 -5.12 15.38
C ASP A 114 26.10 -4.04 15.70
N GLU A 115 26.94 -4.23 16.71
CA GLU A 115 27.96 -3.26 17.13
C GLU A 115 28.99 -2.95 16.03
N THR A 116 29.28 -3.91 15.16
CA THR A 116 30.24 -3.77 14.06
C THR A 116 29.69 -2.97 12.88
N TYR A 117 28.36 -2.80 12.81
CA TYR A 117 27.74 -2.07 11.72
C TYR A 117 28.11 -0.59 11.75
N THR A 118 28.72 -0.12 10.65
CA THR A 118 29.26 1.24 10.48
C THR A 118 28.31 2.21 9.78
N GLY A 119 27.30 1.72 9.08
CA GLY A 119 26.30 2.55 8.38
C GLY A 119 25.29 3.24 9.29
N ASP A 120 24.25 3.81 8.67
CA ASP A 120 23.13 4.44 9.37
C ASP A 120 22.20 3.37 9.97
N ARG A 121 22.16 3.31 11.31
CA ARG A 121 21.33 2.37 12.07
C ARG A 121 19.86 2.73 12.05
N VAL A 122 19.52 4.01 11.97
CA VAL A 122 18.13 4.46 11.85
C VAL A 122 17.59 4.01 10.50
N ALA A 123 18.33 4.25 9.42
CA ALA A 123 17.95 3.78 8.10
C ALA A 123 17.81 2.25 8.05
N ALA A 124 18.77 1.51 8.61
CA ALA A 124 18.72 0.05 8.68
C ALA A 124 17.47 -0.47 9.40
N PHE A 125 17.17 0.07 10.58
CA PHE A 125 16.01 -0.32 11.37
C PHE A 125 14.70 0.01 10.66
N ILE A 126 14.59 1.23 10.13
CA ILE A 126 13.38 1.71 9.45
C ILE A 126 13.12 0.92 8.17
N GLU A 127 14.14 0.66 7.34
CA GLU A 127 13.97 -0.14 6.12
C GLU A 127 13.68 -1.60 6.44
N GLY A 128 14.26 -2.15 7.51
CA GLY A 128 13.92 -3.49 8.02
C GLY A 128 12.46 -3.60 8.45
N MET A 129 11.96 -2.65 9.24
CA MET A 129 10.56 -2.59 9.64
C MET A 129 9.62 -2.43 8.44
N ARG A 130 9.97 -1.56 7.49
CA ARG A 130 9.21 -1.33 6.26
C ARG A 130 9.11 -2.60 5.42
N THR A 131 10.24 -3.24 5.13
CA THR A 131 10.28 -4.43 4.28
C THR A 131 9.59 -5.61 4.97
N MET A 132 9.73 -5.75 6.28
CA MET A 132 8.97 -6.73 7.06
C MET A 132 7.46 -6.48 6.99
N LEU A 133 7.02 -5.23 7.13
CA LEU A 133 5.61 -4.85 6.99
C LEU A 133 5.08 -5.21 5.60
N LEU A 134 5.80 -4.83 4.53
CA LEU A 134 5.39 -5.14 3.16
C LEU A 134 5.35 -6.65 2.90
N ASP A 135 6.30 -7.40 3.44
CA ASP A 135 6.37 -8.85 3.31
C ASP A 135 5.19 -9.53 4.03
N ALA A 136 4.81 -9.04 5.21
CA ALA A 136 3.66 -9.55 5.99
C ALA A 136 2.32 -9.41 5.23
N TYR A 137 2.19 -8.41 4.37
CA TYR A 137 0.99 -8.16 3.55
C TYR A 137 1.12 -8.68 2.10
N GLY A 138 1.92 -9.73 1.91
CA GLY A 138 2.02 -10.45 0.63
C GLY A 138 3.01 -9.84 -0.37
N GLY A 139 3.92 -8.98 0.08
CA GLY A 139 5.04 -8.47 -0.73
C GLY A 139 4.62 -7.58 -1.92
N LYS A 140 3.35 -7.17 -1.99
CA LYS A 140 2.83 -6.30 -3.06
C LYS A 140 3.45 -4.90 -2.90
N ARG A 141 4.44 -4.60 -3.76
CA ARG A 141 5.13 -3.28 -3.83
C ARG A 141 4.34 -2.22 -4.60
N ARG A 142 3.16 -2.55 -5.12
CA ARG A 142 2.24 -1.63 -5.80
C ARG A 142 0.86 -1.77 -5.17
N PHE A 143 0.43 -0.72 -4.50
CA PHE A 143 -0.98 -0.46 -4.23
C PHE A 143 -1.50 0.30 -5.44
N TYR A 144 -2.63 -0.13 -5.99
CA TYR A 144 -3.26 0.54 -7.12
C TYR A 144 -3.88 1.84 -6.61
N LEU A 145 -3.21 2.96 -6.89
CA LEU A 145 -3.80 4.30 -6.87
C LEU A 145 -3.92 4.79 -8.31
#